data_AF-A0A2H1IEZ0-F1
#
_entry.id   AF-A0A2H1IEZ0-F1
#
_cell.length_a   1.000
_cell.length_b   1.000
_cell.length_c   1.000
_cell.angle_alpha   90.00
_cell.angle_beta   90.00
_cell.angle_gamma   90.00
#
_symmetry.space_group_name_H-M   'P 1'
#
loop_
_entity.id
_entity.type
_entity.pdbx_description
1 polymer ?
#
loop_
_entity_poly.entity_id
_entity_poly.type
_entity_poly.pdbx_seq_one_letter_code
_entity_poly.pdbx_strand_id
1 'polypeptide(L)'
;MATSDLAAQFHTALSNGDADTLASLVTPVVTFSGPLARASGAEDVVKGLTEMGAMTTSDDVAVQLADDDNALTWSVLKTTVAPSTPAATWLRFEGGKIAEIQTVFNAGR
;
A
#
# COMPACT_ATOMS: atom_id res chain seq x y z
N MET A 1 1.81 18.30 -0.41
CA MET A 1 2.39 17.29 -1.33
C MET A 1 1.23 16.77 -2.17
N ALA A 2 1.44 16.49 -3.46
CA ALA A 2 0.35 15.92 -4.27
C ALA A 2 0.06 14.48 -3.81
N THR A 3 -1.19 14.02 -3.93
CA THR A 3 -1.59 12.64 -3.64
C THR A 3 -0.78 11.62 -4.44
N SER A 4 -0.41 11.97 -5.68
CA SER A 4 0.47 11.17 -6.53
C SER A 4 1.85 10.92 -5.90
N ASP A 5 2.41 11.91 -5.21
CA ASP A 5 3.73 11.79 -4.60
C ASP A 5 3.64 10.98 -3.29
N LEU A 6 2.57 11.19 -2.51
CA LEU A 6 2.30 10.41 -1.30
C LEU A 6 2.07 8.93 -1.63
N ALA A 7 1.37 8.64 -2.73
CA ALA A 7 1.18 7.27 -3.23
C ALA A 7 2.51 6.64 -3.66
N ALA A 8 3.34 7.37 -4.40
CA ALA A 8 4.67 6.89 -4.79
C ALA A 8 5.57 6.62 -3.56
N GLN A 9 5.49 7.49 -2.54
CA GLN A 9 6.20 7.32 -1.28
C GLN A 9 5.70 6.08 -0.52
N PHE A 10 4.38 5.84 -0.50
CA PHE A 10 3.79 4.64 0.10
C PHE A 10 4.32 3.36 -0.57
N HIS A 11 4.31 3.27 -1.90
CA HIS A 11 4.81 2.09 -2.63
C HIS A 11 6.31 1.86 -2.40
N THR A 12 7.09 2.94 -2.35
CA THR A 12 8.53 2.87 -2.04
C THR A 12 8.76 2.35 -0.60
N ALA A 13 8.02 2.89 0.36
CA ALA A 13 8.13 2.49 1.76
C ALA A 13 7.68 1.04 1.98
N LEU A 14 6.59 0.63 1.32
CA LEU A 14 6.11 -0.75 1.31
C LEU A 14 7.19 -1.70 0.77
N SER A 15 7.75 -1.42 -0.40
CA SER A 15 8.77 -2.30 -1.01
C SER A 15 10.05 -2.39 -0.19
N ASN A 16 10.33 -1.42 0.68
CA ASN A 16 11.49 -1.41 1.57
C ASN A 16 11.18 -1.94 2.98
N GLY A 17 9.92 -2.23 3.30
CA GLY A 17 9.50 -2.53 4.68
C GLY A 17 9.80 -1.39 5.66
N ASP A 18 9.73 -0.13 5.21
CA ASP A 18 10.05 1.05 6.01
C ASP A 18 8.89 1.44 6.93
N ALA A 19 8.88 0.84 8.13
CA ALA A 19 7.83 1.04 9.13
C ALA A 19 7.66 2.51 9.54
N ASP A 20 8.77 3.27 9.67
CA ASP A 20 8.74 4.66 10.12
C ASP A 20 8.07 5.55 9.06
N THR A 21 8.45 5.38 7.79
CA THR A 21 7.80 6.11 6.70
C THR A 21 6.33 5.70 6.57
N LEU A 22 6.01 4.40 6.63
CA LEU A 22 4.62 3.92 6.59
C LEU A 22 3.77 4.51 7.72
N ALA A 23 4.28 4.55 8.95
CA ALA A 23 3.59 5.15 10.09
C ALA A 23 3.38 6.67 9.91
N SER A 24 4.32 7.36 9.29
CA SER A 24 4.19 8.80 9.02
C SER A 24 3.08 9.10 7.99
N LEU A 25 2.85 8.21 7.04
CA LEU A 25 1.93 8.40 5.91
C LEU A 25 0.46 8.14 6.27
N VAL A 26 0.18 7.36 7.31
CA VAL A 26 -1.20 6.96 7.65
C VAL A 26 -1.86 7.85 8.70
N THR A 27 -3.19 7.84 8.72
CA THR A 27 -3.99 8.39 9.82
C THR A 27 -4.02 7.42 11.01
N PRO A 28 -4.33 7.88 12.24
CA PRO A 28 -4.43 6.98 13.40
C PRO A 28 -5.48 5.87 13.26
N VAL A 29 -6.52 6.11 12.47
CA VAL A 29 -7.69 5.22 12.28
C VAL A 29 -7.71 4.58 10.89
N VAL A 30 -6.56 4.52 10.21
CA VAL A 30 -6.45 3.95 8.86
C VAL A 30 -6.99 2.52 8.82
N THR A 31 -7.59 2.15 7.69
CA THR A 31 -8.06 0.79 7.44
C THR A 31 -7.35 0.20 6.23
N PHE A 32 -7.17 -1.12 6.26
CA PHE A 32 -6.67 -1.91 5.14
C PHE A 32 -7.64 -3.04 4.81
N SER A 33 -7.95 -3.22 3.53
CA SER A 33 -8.72 -4.34 3.03
C SER A 33 -8.08 -4.92 1.76
N GLY A 34 -7.64 -6.18 1.84
CA GLY A 34 -7.11 -6.93 0.71
C GLY A 34 -7.75 -8.32 0.59
N PRO A 35 -7.42 -9.10 -0.47
CA PRO A 35 -7.99 -10.43 -0.68
C PRO A 35 -7.64 -11.45 0.43
N LEU A 36 -6.50 -11.27 1.11
CA LEU A 36 -5.98 -12.22 2.10
C LEU A 36 -6.17 -11.77 3.56
N ALA A 37 -6.35 -10.48 3.81
CA ALA A 37 -6.36 -9.92 5.16
C ALA A 37 -7.12 -8.59 5.24
N ARG A 38 -7.50 -8.22 6.46
CA ARG A 38 -8.01 -6.91 6.83
C ARG A 38 -7.31 -6.45 8.11
N ALA A 39 -7.07 -5.15 8.24
CA ALA A 39 -6.50 -4.52 9.43
C ALA A 39 -7.12 -3.13 9.66
N SER A 40 -7.09 -2.64 10.90
CA SER A 40 -7.65 -1.35 11.28
C SER A 40 -6.81 -0.72 12.38
N GLY A 41 -6.60 0.59 12.29
CA GLY A 41 -5.70 1.33 13.17
C GLY A 41 -4.26 1.32 12.67
N ALA A 42 -3.54 2.41 12.93
CA ALA A 42 -2.20 2.62 12.40
C ALA A 42 -1.21 1.52 12.80
N GLU A 43 -1.26 1.03 14.04
CA GLU A 43 -0.35 -0.02 14.52
C GLU A 43 -0.49 -1.33 13.70
N ASP A 44 -1.71 -1.86 13.62
CA ASP A 44 -1.96 -3.13 12.92
C ASP A 44 -1.73 -3.02 11.42
N VAL A 45 -2.11 -1.89 10.81
CA VAL A 45 -1.91 -1.64 9.38
C VAL A 45 -0.41 -1.53 9.06
N VAL A 46 0.34 -0.71 9.81
CA VAL A 46 1.78 -0.53 9.56
C VAL A 46 2.54 -1.82 9.80
N LYS A 47 2.20 -2.57 10.85
CA LYS A 47 2.80 -3.88 11.11
C LYS A 47 2.59 -4.83 9.93
N GLY A 48 1.34 -4.99 9.46
CA GLY A 48 1.04 -5.88 8.34
C GLY A 48 1.73 -5.46 7.03
N LEU A 49 1.79 -4.17 6.74
CA LEU A 49 2.51 -3.63 5.57
C LEU A 49 4.02 -3.85 5.67
N THR A 50 4.60 -3.69 6.86
CA THR A 50 6.03 -3.91 7.12
C THR A 50 6.40 -5.38 6.95
N GLU A 51 5.58 -6.29 7.49
CA GLU A 51 5.75 -7.74 7.31
C GLU A 51 5.66 -8.14 5.83
N MET A 52 4.70 -7.56 5.08
CA MET A 52 4.61 -7.74 3.63
C MET A 52 5.86 -7.20 2.91
N GLY A 53 6.34 -6.01 3.30
CA GLY A 53 7.54 -5.40 2.75
C GLY A 53 8.79 -6.27 2.93
N ALA A 54 8.95 -6.92 4.08
CA ALA A 54 10.05 -7.85 4.32
C ALA A 54 10.07 -9.08 3.38
N MET A 55 8.92 -9.42 2.80
CA MET A 55 8.77 -10.51 1.83
C MET A 55 8.86 -10.03 0.38
N THR A 56 8.80 -8.71 0.16
CA THR A 56 8.77 -8.05 -1.15
C THR A 56 10.19 -7.86 -1.70
N THR A 57 10.41 -8.23 -2.95
CA THR A 57 11.67 -8.00 -3.66
C THR A 57 11.59 -6.82 -4.62
N SER A 58 10.41 -6.57 -5.18
CA SER A 58 10.12 -5.33 -5.92
C SER A 58 8.62 -5.07 -5.99
N ASP A 59 8.27 -3.80 -6.12
CA ASP A 59 6.93 -3.33 -6.43
C ASP A 59 6.96 -2.48 -7.70
N ASP A 60 6.75 -3.13 -8.85
CA ASP A 60 6.94 -2.51 -10.16
C ASP A 60 5.68 -1.75 -10.57
N VAL A 61 5.62 -0.45 -10.27
CA VAL A 61 4.49 0.43 -10.63
C VAL A 61 4.44 0.63 -12.15
N ALA A 62 3.30 0.29 -12.76
CA ALA A 62 3.07 0.47 -14.20
C ALA A 62 2.21 1.70 -14.51
N VAL A 63 1.18 1.96 -13.69
CA VAL A 63 0.25 3.07 -13.87
C VAL A 63 -0.13 3.63 -12.52
N GLN A 64 -0.18 4.96 -12.42
CA GLN A 64 -0.74 5.67 -11.28
C GLN A 64 -1.71 6.74 -11.77
N LEU A 65 -2.90 6.78 -11.20
CA LEU A 65 -3.91 7.80 -11.41
C LEU A 65 -4.21 8.44 -10.06
N ALA A 66 -4.30 9.77 -10.00
CA ALA A 66 -4.58 10.46 -8.75
C ALA A 66 -5.47 11.69 -8.97
N ASP A 67 -6.30 11.99 -7.98
CA ASP A 67 -7.05 13.23 -7.81
C ASP A 67 -6.72 13.85 -6.45
N ASP A 68 -7.50 14.83 -5.99
CA ASP A 68 -7.22 15.56 -4.75
C ASP A 68 -7.16 14.67 -3.49
N ASP A 69 -7.94 13.60 -3.44
CA ASP A 69 -8.11 12.75 -2.25
C ASP A 69 -7.83 11.26 -2.50
N ASN A 70 -7.57 10.87 -3.74
CA ASN A 70 -7.43 9.47 -4.13
C ASN A 70 -6.20 9.22 -4.98
N ALA A 71 -5.59 8.06 -4.81
CA ALA A 71 -4.64 7.50 -5.76
C ALA A 71 -4.98 6.03 -6.04
N LEU A 72 -4.95 5.64 -7.31
CA LEU A 72 -5.04 4.25 -7.75
C LEU A 72 -3.75 3.88 -8.46
N THR A 73 -3.07 2.86 -7.97
CA THR A 73 -1.81 2.37 -8.52
C THR A 73 -1.97 0.94 -8.98
N TRP A 74 -1.61 0.68 -10.24
CA TRP A 74 -1.42 -0.67 -10.76
C TRP A 74 0.06 -1.01 -10.72
N SER A 75 0.41 -2.09 -10.02
CA SER A 75 1.79 -2.57 -9.92
C SER A 75 1.89 -4.09 -10.03
N VAL A 76 3.11 -4.58 -10.27
CA VAL A 76 3.43 -6.01 -10.18
C VAL A 76 4.27 -6.22 -8.93
N LEU A 77 3.65 -6.82 -7.91
CA LEU A 77 4.33 -7.15 -6.67
C LEU A 77 5.13 -8.45 -6.86
N LYS A 78 6.42 -8.40 -6.56
CA LYS A 78 7.31 -9.57 -6.55
C LYS A 78 7.68 -9.89 -5.11
N THR A 79 7.57 -11.16 -4.74
CA THR A 79 7.91 -11.63 -3.40
C THR A 79 8.85 -12.83 -3.47
N THR A 80 9.48 -13.16 -2.36
CA THR A 80 10.33 -14.36 -2.26
C THR A 80 9.55 -15.66 -2.11
N VAL A 81 8.26 -15.60 -1.75
CA VAL A 81 7.46 -16.78 -1.35
C VAL A 81 6.31 -17.11 -2.30
N ALA A 82 5.97 -16.22 -3.22
CA ALA A 82 4.85 -16.37 -4.15
C ALA A 82 5.20 -15.82 -5.54
N PRO A 83 4.53 -16.31 -6.61
CA PRO A 83 4.68 -15.77 -7.95
C PRO A 83 4.41 -14.26 -8.01
N SER A 84 5.04 -13.57 -8.96
CA SER A 84 4.75 -12.16 -9.23
C SER A 84 3.27 -11.95 -9.51
N THR A 85 2.65 -11.03 -8.77
CA THR A 85 1.20 -10.85 -8.75
C THR A 85 0.85 -9.41 -9.11
N PRO A 86 0.14 -9.18 -10.24
CA PRO A 86 -0.41 -7.87 -10.55
C PRO A 86 -1.48 -7.49 -9.52
N ALA A 87 -1.39 -6.27 -9.00
CA ALA A 87 -2.32 -5.73 -8.04
C ALA A 87 -2.72 -4.30 -8.40
N ALA A 88 -3.95 -3.94 -8.04
CA ALA A 88 -4.37 -2.55 -7.97
C ALA A 88 -4.55 -2.16 -6.51
N THR A 89 -3.89 -1.09 -6.09
CA THR A 89 -4.02 -0.50 -4.76
C THR A 89 -4.65 0.88 -4.88
N TRP A 90 -5.78 1.07 -4.20
CA TRP A 90 -6.41 2.36 -4.01
C TRP A 90 -6.06 2.89 -2.62
N LEU A 91 -5.64 4.15 -2.58
CA LEU A 91 -5.34 4.93 -1.38
C LEU A 91 -6.32 6.10 -1.33
N ARG A 92 -7.04 6.23 -0.21
CA ARG A 92 -7.83 7.42 0.11
C ARG A 92 -7.09 8.26 1.12
N PHE A 93 -7.03 9.56 0.89
CA PHE A 93 -6.33 10.52 1.72
C PHE A 93 -7.30 11.41 2.49
N GLU A 94 -6.92 11.80 3.70
CA GLU A 94 -7.56 12.82 4.51
C GLU A 94 -6.46 13.67 5.16
N GLY A 95 -6.47 14.99 4.94
CA GLY A 95 -5.49 15.88 5.53
C GLY A 95 -4.03 15.54 5.18
N GLY A 96 -3.80 14.99 3.97
CA GLY A 96 -2.47 14.59 3.50
C GLY A 96 -1.94 13.28 4.10
N LYS A 97 -2.80 12.48 4.74
CA LYS A 97 -2.49 11.15 5.27
C LYS A 97 -3.44 10.10 4.71
N ILE A 98 -2.97 8.87 4.57
CA ILE A 98 -3.77 7.74 4.09
C ILE A 98 -4.78 7.33 5.17
N ALA A 99 -6.06 7.44 4.85
CA ALA A 99 -7.18 7.04 5.70
C ALA A 99 -7.71 5.64 5.36
N GLU A 100 -7.52 5.19 4.12
CA GLU A 100 -8.00 3.89 3.67
C GLU A 100 -7.09 3.32 2.58
N ILE A 101 -6.86 2.02 2.68
CA ILE A 101 -6.07 1.24 1.71
C ILE A 101 -6.93 0.07 1.27
N GLN A 102 -7.19 -0.03 -0.03
CA GLN A 102 -7.81 -1.20 -0.62
C GLN A 102 -6.92 -1.78 -1.70
N THR A 103 -6.57 -3.05 -1.58
CA THR A 103 -5.82 -3.76 -2.61
C THR A 103 -6.68 -4.86 -3.22
N VAL A 104 -6.60 -5.02 -4.53
CA VAL A 104 -7.21 -6.14 -5.25
C VAL A 104 -6.17 -6.82 -6.13
N PHE A 105 -6.17 -8.14 -6.11
CA PHE A 105 -5.39 -8.98 -7.01
C PHE A 105 -6.05 -10.35 -7.12
N ASN A 106 -5.68 -11.11 -8.14
CA ASN A 106 -6.10 -12.50 -8.25
C ASN A 106 -5.25 -13.37 -7.30
N ALA A 107 -5.73 -13.57 -6.07
CA ALA A 107 -5.20 -14.61 -5.21
C ALA A 107 -5.60 -15.95 -5.83
N GLY A 108 -4.68 -16.57 -6.58
CA GLY A 108 -4.93 -17.85 -7.23
C GLY A 108 -5.63 -18.82 -6.29
N ARG A 109 -6.71 -19.44 -6.77
CA ARG A 109 -7.37 -20.56 -6.07
C ARG A 109 -6.46 -21.79 -6.07
#